data_AF-A0A7D6ZP93-F1
#
_entry.id   AF-A0A7D6ZP93-F1
#
_cell.length_a   1.000
_cell.length_b   1.000
_cell.length_c   1.000
_cell.angle_alpha   90.00
_cell.angle_beta   90.00
_cell.angle_gamma   90.00
#
_symmetry.space_group_name_H-M   'P 1'
#
loop_
_entity.id
_entity.type
_entity.pdbx_description
1 polymer ?
#
loop_
_entity_poly.entity_id
_entity_poly.type
_entity_poly.pdbx_seq_one_letter_code
_entity_poly.pdbx_strand_id
1 'polypeptide(L)'
;MGRRISRIRHTLLVVALTGVLAACGDGSGGLPDAGLIMRDAAIASRHMKSAHIVLTATGSVPGFPFQRLEADVTTGGSEVSGAATTMLGQVISFVQRDGALYGREPDGTLRPLPAGTARPPGMLGPGGFARLLDDLRDPRTTERGEFEGTDAFRIQAEVPAETIAALLPTANTAATLSTWIRVRGVRVPLRTVLEFPGGGTLGIQVARSTTPANTTTGQANPK
;
A
#
# COMPACT_ATOMS: atom_id res chain seq x y z
N MET A 1 33.49 -67.74 -40.69
CA MET A 1 33.17 -66.31 -40.42
C MET A 1 32.01 -65.90 -41.30
N GLY A 2 30.92 -65.25 -40.91
CA GLY A 2 30.48 -64.67 -39.64
C GLY A 2 29.14 -63.96 -39.90
N ARG A 3 28.06 -64.61 -39.46
CA ARG A 3 26.68 -64.20 -39.09
C ARG A 3 26.05 -62.92 -39.70
N ARG A 4 24.89 -63.15 -40.34
CA ARG A 4 23.81 -62.19 -40.66
C ARG A 4 23.15 -61.70 -39.36
N ILE A 5 22.94 -60.38 -39.21
CA ILE A 5 22.25 -59.79 -38.05
C ILE A 5 20.88 -59.28 -38.50
N SER A 6 19.86 -59.90 -37.91
CA SER A 6 18.43 -59.63 -38.10
C SER A 6 17.97 -58.48 -37.20
N ARG A 7 17.00 -57.70 -37.69
CA ARG A 7 16.34 -56.58 -37.00
C ARG A 7 15.43 -57.11 -35.89
N ILE A 8 15.49 -56.52 -34.69
CA ILE A 8 14.41 -56.63 -33.68
C ILE A 8 14.06 -55.22 -33.18
N ARG A 9 12.76 -54.93 -33.23
CA ARG A 9 12.09 -53.65 -32.97
C ARG A 9 11.53 -53.63 -31.54
N HIS A 10 11.64 -52.46 -30.89
CA HIS A 10 10.73 -51.89 -29.87
C HIS A 10 10.77 -52.59 -28.49
N THR A 11 10.73 -51.89 -27.35
CA THR A 11 9.77 -50.85 -26.93
C THR A 11 10.38 -50.02 -25.79
N LEU A 12 10.33 -48.69 -25.90
CA LEU A 12 10.69 -47.75 -24.84
C LEU A 12 9.48 -47.58 -23.90
N LEU A 13 9.62 -47.97 -22.63
CA LEU A 13 8.60 -47.79 -21.59
C LEU A 13 8.77 -46.39 -20.98
N VAL A 14 7.88 -45.46 -21.34
CA VAL A 14 7.77 -44.15 -20.68
C VAL A 14 6.78 -44.29 -19.52
N VAL A 15 7.30 -44.27 -18.29
CA VAL A 15 6.49 -44.22 -17.06
C VAL A 15 6.03 -42.78 -16.88
N ALA A 16 4.78 -42.49 -17.22
CA ALA A 16 4.11 -41.24 -16.89
C ALA A 16 3.68 -41.26 -15.43
N LEU A 17 4.43 -40.58 -14.57
CA LEU A 17 4.09 -40.37 -13.17
C LEU A 17 3.05 -39.23 -13.09
N THR A 18 1.77 -39.55 -13.23
CA THR A 18 0.68 -38.58 -13.03
C THR A 18 0.47 -38.32 -11.55
N GLY A 19 1.21 -37.34 -11.02
CA GLY A 19 0.93 -36.73 -9.72
C GLY A 19 -0.40 -35.98 -9.78
N VAL A 20 -1.46 -36.57 -9.22
CA VAL A 20 -2.73 -35.89 -8.99
C VAL A 20 -2.52 -34.91 -7.83
N LEU A 21 -2.25 -33.64 -8.17
CA LEU A 21 -2.41 -32.54 -7.23
C LEU A 21 -3.90 -32.39 -6.97
N ALA A 22 -4.36 -32.93 -5.84
CA ALA A 22 -5.70 -32.69 -5.32
C ALA A 22 -5.82 -31.19 -4.98
N ALA A 23 -6.43 -30.42 -5.89
CA ALA A 23 -6.81 -29.04 -5.65
C ALA A 23 -7.99 -29.04 -4.67
N CYS A 24 -7.71 -28.75 -3.40
CA CYS A 24 -8.74 -28.46 -2.41
C CYS A 24 -9.29 -27.07 -2.76
N GLY A 25 -10.39 -27.01 -3.53
CA GLY A 25 -11.03 -25.77 -3.94
C GLY A 25 -11.87 -25.19 -2.81
N ASP A 26 -11.42 -24.10 -2.22
CA ASP A 26 -12.09 -23.32 -1.19
C ASP A 26 -13.07 -22.29 -1.80
N GLY A 27 -13.92 -22.69 -2.76
CA GLY A 27 -14.95 -21.81 -3.34
C GLY A 27 -14.46 -20.51 -4.01
N SER A 28 -13.15 -20.27 -4.07
CA SER A 28 -12.48 -19.05 -4.56
C SER A 28 -12.30 -19.01 -6.08
N GLY A 29 -12.81 -20.00 -6.81
CA GLY A 29 -12.59 -20.12 -8.26
C GLY A 29 -11.12 -20.30 -8.66
N GLY A 30 -10.25 -20.72 -7.73
CA GLY A 30 -8.81 -20.86 -7.96
C GLY A 30 -8.01 -19.57 -7.77
N LEU A 31 -8.62 -18.53 -7.20
CA LEU A 31 -7.92 -17.34 -6.76
C LEU A 31 -7.11 -17.64 -5.47
N PRO A 32 -5.94 -17.01 -5.29
CA PRO A 32 -5.10 -17.25 -4.12
C PRO A 32 -5.72 -16.74 -2.82
N ASP A 33 -5.29 -17.32 -1.70
CA ASP A 33 -5.65 -16.87 -0.35
C ASP A 33 -5.25 -15.40 -0.14
N ALA A 34 -6.26 -14.56 0.11
CA ALA A 34 -6.07 -13.13 0.29
C ALA A 34 -5.33 -12.81 1.59
N GLY A 35 -5.56 -13.56 2.66
CA GLY A 35 -4.88 -13.38 3.94
C GLY A 35 -3.37 -13.56 3.81
N LEU A 36 -2.91 -14.57 3.06
CA LEU A 36 -1.50 -14.76 2.74
C LEU A 36 -0.93 -13.55 1.98
N ILE A 37 -1.62 -13.10 0.93
CA ILE A 37 -1.18 -11.96 0.10
C ILE A 37 -1.10 -10.67 0.93
N MET A 38 -2.11 -10.40 1.76
CA MET A 38 -2.19 -9.17 2.56
C MET A 38 -1.10 -9.14 3.64
N ARG A 39 -0.79 -10.27 4.28
CA ARG A 39 0.35 -10.35 5.22
C ARG A 39 1.69 -10.13 4.54
N ASP A 40 1.90 -10.71 3.35
CA ASP A 40 3.12 -10.45 2.57
C ASP A 40 3.23 -8.96 2.22
N ALA A 41 2.10 -8.33 1.90
CA ALA A 41 2.02 -6.90 1.59
C ALA A 41 2.33 -6.03 2.81
N ALA A 42 1.82 -6.40 3.98
CA ALA A 42 2.14 -5.75 5.24
C ALA A 42 3.63 -5.85 5.55
N ILE A 43 4.23 -7.05 5.47
CA ILE A 43 5.67 -7.27 5.67
C ILE A 43 6.49 -6.40 4.71
N ALA A 44 6.17 -6.42 3.42
CA ALA A 44 6.86 -5.59 2.41
C ALA A 44 6.77 -4.09 2.73
N SER A 45 5.63 -3.64 3.24
CA SER A 45 5.39 -2.25 3.62
C SER A 45 6.15 -1.85 4.89
N ARG A 46 6.26 -2.73 5.90
CA ARG A 46 7.08 -2.50 7.13
C ARG A 46 8.55 -2.27 6.83
N HIS A 47 9.08 -2.87 5.75
CA HIS A 47 10.47 -2.72 5.36
C HIS A 47 10.77 -1.44 4.56
N MET A 48 9.78 -0.58 4.32
CA MET A 48 10.02 0.70 3.65
C MET A 48 10.65 1.72 4.61
N LYS A 49 11.92 2.05 4.36
CA LYS A 49 12.60 3.14 5.08
C LYS A 49 12.23 4.51 4.56
N SER A 50 11.90 4.61 3.27
CA SER A 50 11.46 5.84 2.61
C SER A 50 10.35 5.53 1.63
N ALA A 51 9.33 6.39 1.57
CA ALA A 51 8.19 6.23 0.70
C ALA A 51 7.67 7.58 0.18
N HIS A 52 7.24 7.57 -1.08
CA HIS A 52 6.37 8.59 -1.63
C HIS A 52 4.92 8.18 -1.36
N ILE A 53 4.17 9.03 -0.67
CA ILE A 53 2.81 8.77 -0.23
C ILE A 53 1.87 9.76 -0.91
N VAL A 54 0.79 9.22 -1.47
CA VAL A 54 -0.30 10.00 -2.04
C VAL A 54 -1.61 9.55 -1.42
N LEU A 55 -2.35 10.52 -0.88
CA LEU A 55 -3.70 10.38 -0.38
C LEU A 55 -4.63 11.20 -1.27
N THR A 56 -5.75 10.63 -1.71
CA THR A 56 -6.74 11.33 -2.54
C THR A 56 -8.14 11.04 -2.03
N ALA A 57 -8.88 12.06 -1.65
CA ALA A 57 -10.25 11.93 -1.19
C ALA A 57 -11.25 12.31 -2.28
N THR A 58 -12.33 11.54 -2.37
CA THR A 58 -13.51 11.86 -3.17
C THR A 58 -14.73 11.87 -2.26
N GLY A 59 -15.51 12.95 -2.29
CA GLY A 59 -16.63 13.14 -1.36
C GLY A 59 -16.18 13.50 0.06
N SER A 60 -17.04 13.22 1.04
CA SER A 60 -16.76 13.51 2.45
C SER A 60 -16.03 12.35 3.11
N VAL A 61 -14.75 12.54 3.42
CA VAL A 61 -13.94 11.54 4.14
C VAL A 61 -13.76 11.99 5.60
N PRO A 62 -14.20 11.20 6.59
CA PRO A 62 -14.03 11.54 8.00
C PRO A 62 -12.56 11.79 8.35
N GLY A 63 -12.27 12.93 8.99
CA GLY A 63 -10.92 13.27 9.43
C GLY A 63 -9.91 13.61 8.34
N PHE A 64 -10.35 13.77 7.08
CA PHE A 64 -9.46 14.16 5.98
C PHE A 64 -9.97 15.44 5.29
N PRO A 65 -9.41 16.62 5.63
CA PRO A 65 -9.93 17.92 5.17
C PRO A 65 -9.38 18.36 3.79
N PHE A 66 -8.80 17.45 3.01
CA PHE A 66 -8.15 17.75 1.72
C PHE A 66 -8.75 16.92 0.60
N GLN A 67 -8.61 17.38 -0.65
CA GLN A 67 -8.81 16.55 -1.84
C GLN A 67 -7.60 15.64 -2.08
N ARG A 68 -6.40 16.16 -1.84
CA ARG A 68 -5.16 15.43 -2.05
C ARG A 68 -4.15 15.80 -0.99
N LEU A 69 -3.31 14.84 -0.59
CA LEU A 69 -2.13 15.08 0.22
C LEU A 69 -1.00 14.21 -0.28
N GLU A 70 0.18 14.80 -0.48
CA GLU A 70 1.34 14.14 -1.04
C GLU A 70 2.60 14.49 -0.27
N ALA A 71 3.43 13.50 0.04
CA ALA A 71 4.70 13.70 0.74
C ALA A 71 5.70 12.57 0.49
N ASP A 72 6.98 12.92 0.53
CA ASP A 72 8.07 11.97 0.70
C ASP A 72 8.42 11.85 2.19
N VAL A 73 8.34 10.62 2.69
CA VAL A 73 8.54 10.31 4.10
C VAL A 73 9.73 9.38 4.26
N THR A 74 10.55 9.63 5.28
CA THR A 74 11.64 8.73 5.68
C THR A 74 11.49 8.40 7.15
N THR A 75 11.65 7.11 7.49
CA THR A 75 11.61 6.62 8.87
C THR A 75 12.73 7.26 9.69
N GLY A 76 12.39 7.87 10.82
CA GLY A 76 13.35 8.56 11.68
C GLY A 76 13.71 9.99 11.24
N GLY A 77 13.13 10.49 10.14
CA GLY A 77 13.26 11.89 9.76
C GLY A 77 12.52 12.81 10.73
N SER A 78 13.14 13.94 11.08
CA SER A 78 12.59 14.92 12.02
C SER A 78 11.61 15.90 11.37
N GLU A 79 11.70 16.09 10.06
CA GLU A 79 10.85 16.99 9.28
C GLU A 79 10.40 16.30 8.00
N VAL A 80 9.11 16.45 7.67
CA VAL A 80 8.53 15.98 6.40
C VAL A 80 7.82 17.14 5.75
N SER A 81 8.16 17.41 4.49
CA SER A 81 7.48 18.39 3.67
C SER A 81 6.67 17.73 2.56
N GLY A 82 5.61 18.40 2.15
CA GLY A 82 4.73 17.91 1.11
C GLY A 82 3.80 18.99 0.59
N ALA A 83 2.82 18.56 -0.19
CA ALA A 83 1.77 19.40 -0.73
C ALA A 83 0.39 18.83 -0.39
N ALA A 84 -0.56 19.71 -0.08
CA ALA A 84 -1.95 19.35 0.10
C ALA A 84 -2.82 20.20 -0.83
N THR A 85 -3.82 19.59 -1.45
CA THR A 85 -4.84 20.27 -2.23
C THR A 85 -6.09 20.39 -1.37
N THR A 86 -6.51 21.62 -1.09
CA THR A 86 -7.72 21.90 -0.31
C THR A 86 -8.99 21.48 -1.05
N MET A 87 -10.13 21.46 -0.36
CA MET A 87 -11.44 21.20 -0.98
C MET A 87 -11.84 22.24 -2.05
N LEU A 88 -11.16 23.39 -2.08
CA LEU A 88 -11.34 24.45 -3.08
C LEU A 88 -10.35 24.32 -4.25
N GLY A 89 -9.53 23.27 -4.29
CA GLY A 89 -8.53 23.05 -5.36
C GLY A 89 -7.22 23.82 -5.19
N GLN A 90 -7.09 24.65 -4.14
CA GLN A 90 -5.84 25.36 -3.86
C GLN A 90 -4.78 24.37 -3.35
N VAL A 91 -3.58 24.43 -3.94
CA VAL A 91 -2.40 23.71 -3.47
C VAL A 91 -1.68 24.54 -2.41
N ILE A 92 -1.41 23.93 -1.25
CA ILE A 92 -0.63 24.49 -0.17
C ILE A 92 0.55 23.58 0.14
N SER A 93 1.71 24.16 0.42
CA SER A 93 2.83 23.39 0.97
C SER A 93 2.58 23.14 2.46
N PHE A 94 3.06 22.02 2.98
CA PHE A 94 3.06 21.76 4.41
C PHE A 94 4.38 21.21 4.90
N VAL A 95 4.59 21.32 6.21
CA VAL A 95 5.71 20.75 6.95
C VAL A 95 5.17 20.11 8.21
N GLN A 96 5.65 18.91 8.54
CA GLN A 96 5.47 18.31 9.84
C GLN A 96 6.69 18.63 10.72
N ARG A 97 6.44 19.21 11.91
CA ARG A 97 7.46 19.46 12.94
C ARG A 97 6.89 19.12 14.31
N ASP A 98 7.68 18.43 15.14
CA ASP A 98 7.29 18.03 16.51
C ASP A 98 5.94 17.28 16.58
N GLY A 99 5.65 16.48 15.55
CA GLY A 99 4.41 15.70 15.44
C GLY A 99 3.16 16.50 15.03
N ALA A 100 3.29 17.81 14.78
CA ALA A 100 2.23 18.68 14.28
C ALA A 100 2.45 19.04 12.80
N LEU A 101 1.36 19.15 12.05
CA LEU A 101 1.37 19.60 10.66
C LEU A 101 1.10 21.09 10.56
N TYR A 102 1.89 21.78 9.75
CA TYR A 102 1.76 23.20 9.49
C TYR A 102 1.67 23.43 7.99
N GLY A 103 0.67 24.20 7.55
CA GLY A 103 0.68 24.81 6.22
C GLY A 103 1.77 25.87 6.16
N ARG A 104 2.48 25.94 5.04
CA ARG A 104 3.51 26.94 4.76
C ARG A 104 2.96 27.95 3.76
N GLU A 105 2.87 29.19 4.20
CA GLU A 105 2.49 30.33 3.36
C GLU A 105 3.63 30.71 2.40
N PRO A 106 3.36 31.45 1.30
CA PRO A 106 4.40 31.90 0.37
C PRO A 106 5.52 32.72 1.02
N ASP A 107 5.22 33.43 2.11
CA ASP A 107 6.18 34.21 2.89
C ASP A 107 7.01 33.36 3.89
N GLY A 108 6.76 32.04 3.94
CA GLY A 108 7.42 31.10 4.83
C GLY A 108 6.75 30.93 6.19
N THR A 109 5.70 31.70 6.49
CA THR A 109 4.96 31.60 7.75
C THR A 109 4.30 30.22 7.88
N LEU A 110 4.40 29.64 9.07
CA LEU A 110 3.78 28.35 9.38
C LEU A 110 2.45 28.56 10.11
N ARG A 111 1.37 27.98 9.58
CA ARG A 111 0.05 27.96 10.22
C ARG A 111 -0.33 26.53 10.59
N PRO A 112 -0.81 26.26 11.81
CA PRO A 112 -1.22 24.92 12.19
C PRO A 112 -2.39 24.45 11.31
N LEU A 113 -2.31 23.22 10.81
CA LEU A 113 -3.44 22.56 10.14
C LEU A 113 -4.44 22.02 11.19
N PRO A 114 -5.71 21.81 10.83
CA PRO A 114 -6.71 21.27 11.74
C PRO A 114 -6.25 20.00 12.45
N ALA A 115 -6.57 19.89 13.75
CA ALA A 115 -6.32 18.66 14.51
C ALA A 115 -7.03 17.46 13.87
N GLY A 116 -6.41 16.29 13.94
CA GLY A 116 -6.94 15.07 13.32
C GLY A 116 -6.63 14.89 11.84
N THR A 117 -5.96 15.85 11.19
CA THR A 117 -5.44 15.69 9.83
C THR A 117 -4.50 14.49 9.73
N ALA A 118 -4.68 13.66 8.70
CA ALA A 118 -3.82 12.53 8.38
C ALA A 118 -2.34 12.96 8.27
N ARG A 119 -1.44 12.19 8.90
CA ARG A 119 0.00 12.49 8.92
C ARG A 119 0.78 11.47 8.11
N PRO A 120 1.39 11.83 6.97
CA PRO A 120 2.16 10.90 6.14
C PRO A 120 3.24 10.11 6.89
N PRO A 121 4.04 10.71 7.80
CA PRO A 121 5.02 9.94 8.57
C PRO A 121 4.38 8.85 9.44
N GLY A 122 3.19 9.11 9.97
CA GLY A 122 2.42 8.12 10.72
C GLY A 122 2.06 6.89 9.88
N MET A 123 1.96 7.04 8.55
CA MET A 123 1.65 5.93 7.64
C MET A 123 2.81 4.95 7.44
N LEU A 124 4.08 5.33 7.69
CA LEU A 124 5.19 4.37 7.75
C LEU A 124 5.44 3.84 9.18
N GLY A 125 4.77 4.41 10.19
CA GLY A 125 4.93 4.02 11.59
C GLY A 125 4.23 2.71 11.95
N PRO A 126 4.34 2.27 13.23
CA PRO A 126 3.76 1.02 13.72
C PRO A 126 2.24 0.91 13.57
N GLY A 127 1.53 2.05 13.61
CA GLY A 127 0.08 2.15 13.38
C GLY A 127 -0.32 2.50 11.95
N GLY A 128 0.64 2.51 11.03
CA GLY A 128 0.48 3.03 9.68
C GLY A 128 -0.08 2.03 8.67
N PHE A 129 0.29 2.22 7.41
CA PHE A 129 -0.19 1.45 6.26
C PHE A 129 0.07 -0.05 6.40
N ALA A 130 1.21 -0.46 6.96
CA ALA A 130 1.45 -1.89 7.20
C ALA A 130 0.43 -2.51 8.17
N ARG A 131 0.06 -1.79 9.23
CA ARG A 131 -0.95 -2.25 10.19
C ARG A 131 -2.33 -2.29 9.56
N LEU A 132 -2.66 -1.31 8.70
CA LEU A 132 -3.90 -1.33 7.91
C LEU A 132 -4.04 -2.65 7.13
N LEU A 133 -2.97 -3.15 6.54
CA LEU A 133 -2.99 -4.39 5.75
C LEU A 133 -3.04 -5.66 6.63
N ASP A 134 -2.52 -5.60 7.87
CA ASP A 134 -2.51 -6.74 8.81
C ASP A 134 -3.84 -6.90 9.58
N ASP A 135 -4.51 -5.80 9.92
CA ASP A 135 -5.69 -5.80 10.79
C ASP A 135 -7.03 -6.04 10.03
N LEU A 136 -6.95 -6.48 8.78
CA LEU A 136 -8.11 -6.68 7.92
C LEU A 136 -9.03 -7.82 8.39
N ARG A 137 -10.33 -7.62 8.19
CA ARG A 137 -11.36 -8.64 8.43
C ARG A 137 -11.89 -9.18 7.12
N ASP A 138 -12.06 -10.50 7.10
CA ASP A 138 -12.57 -11.27 5.97
C ASP A 138 -11.96 -10.89 4.60
N PRO A 139 -10.62 -10.83 4.46
CA PRO A 139 -10.01 -10.50 3.19
C PRO A 139 -10.35 -11.56 2.14
N ARG A 140 -10.73 -11.12 0.94
CA ARG A 140 -11.11 -11.96 -0.18
C ARG A 140 -10.47 -11.49 -1.47
N THR A 141 -9.86 -12.42 -2.21
CA THR A 141 -9.38 -12.15 -3.55
C THR A 141 -10.59 -12.23 -4.47
N THR A 142 -10.97 -11.10 -5.06
CA THR A 142 -12.19 -11.01 -5.87
C THR A 142 -11.90 -11.12 -7.36
N GLU A 143 -10.67 -10.80 -7.77
CA GLU A 143 -10.31 -10.71 -9.17
C GLU A 143 -8.81 -10.93 -9.36
N ARG A 144 -8.43 -11.47 -10.52
CA ARG A 144 -7.09 -11.33 -11.10
C ARG A 144 -7.26 -10.62 -12.44
N GLY A 145 -6.49 -9.55 -12.65
CA GLY A 145 -6.57 -8.77 -13.87
C GLY A 145 -5.37 -7.86 -14.04
N GLU A 146 -5.50 -6.90 -14.94
CA GLU A 146 -4.49 -5.88 -15.15
C GLU A 146 -4.91 -4.58 -14.48
N PHE A 147 -4.02 -4.00 -13.67
CA PHE A 147 -4.18 -2.69 -13.08
C PHE A 147 -3.01 -1.80 -13.48
N GLU A 148 -3.29 -0.71 -14.23
CA GLU A 148 -2.28 0.24 -14.72
C GLU A 148 -1.10 -0.47 -15.42
N GLY A 149 -1.39 -1.43 -16.32
CA GLY A 149 -0.36 -2.19 -17.04
C GLY A 149 0.32 -3.31 -16.24
N THR A 150 -0.15 -3.60 -15.01
CA THR A 150 0.45 -4.61 -14.12
C THR A 150 -0.52 -5.74 -13.81
N ASP A 151 -0.11 -7.00 -14.03
CA ASP A 151 -0.84 -8.20 -13.58
C ASP A 151 -0.96 -8.19 -12.04
N ALA A 152 -2.20 -8.12 -11.56
CA ALA A 152 -2.53 -7.87 -10.16
C ALA A 152 -3.77 -8.65 -9.71
N PHE A 153 -3.82 -8.94 -8.41
CA PHE A 153 -5.01 -9.41 -7.72
C PHE A 153 -5.75 -8.21 -7.13
N ARG A 154 -7.08 -8.20 -7.25
CA ARG A 154 -7.95 -7.32 -6.48
C ARG A 154 -8.37 -8.04 -5.22
N ILE A 155 -8.18 -7.38 -4.08
CA ILE A 155 -8.59 -7.87 -2.77
C ILE A 155 -9.58 -6.89 -2.16
N GLN A 156 -10.65 -7.43 -1.58
CA GLN A 156 -11.59 -6.69 -0.75
C GLN A 156 -11.54 -7.19 0.68
N ALA A 157 -11.72 -6.29 1.64
CA ALA A 157 -11.76 -6.61 3.06
C ALA A 157 -12.50 -5.52 3.85
N GLU A 158 -12.85 -5.81 5.09
CA GLU A 158 -13.28 -4.79 6.05
C GLU A 158 -12.08 -4.29 6.85
N VAL A 159 -12.07 -2.98 7.11
CA VAL A 159 -11.11 -2.32 8.00
C VAL A 159 -11.82 -1.92 9.28
N PRO A 160 -11.40 -2.46 10.44
CA PRO A 160 -11.96 -2.07 11.73
C PRO A 160 -11.80 -0.57 12.03
N ALA A 161 -12.74 -0.01 12.80
CA ALA A 161 -12.74 1.41 13.15
C ALA A 161 -11.47 1.84 13.90
N GLU A 162 -10.92 0.99 14.77
CA GLU A 162 -9.69 1.25 15.49
C GLU A 162 -8.46 1.36 14.57
N THR A 163 -8.45 0.58 13.49
CA THR A 163 -7.40 0.59 12.46
C THR A 163 -7.51 1.85 11.61
N ILE A 164 -8.73 2.27 11.28
CA ILE A 164 -8.99 3.55 10.63
C ILE A 164 -8.55 4.72 11.52
N ALA A 165 -8.89 4.71 12.80
CA ALA A 165 -8.54 5.77 13.75
C ALA A 165 -7.02 5.94 13.90
N ALA A 166 -6.22 4.88 13.71
CA ALA A 166 -4.77 4.97 13.72
C ALA A 166 -4.20 5.80 12.53
N LEU A 167 -4.90 5.82 11.39
CA LEU A 167 -4.53 6.60 10.20
C LEU A 167 -5.20 7.97 10.16
N LEU A 168 -6.47 8.01 10.55
CA LEU A 168 -7.36 9.17 10.53
C LEU A 168 -7.91 9.36 11.95
N PRO A 169 -7.22 10.08 12.85
CA PRO A 169 -7.52 10.12 14.29
C PRO A 169 -8.95 10.51 14.68
N THR A 170 -9.68 11.21 13.81
CA THR A 170 -11.06 11.64 14.05
C THR A 170 -12.10 10.77 13.34
N ALA A 171 -11.66 9.79 12.56
CA ALA A 171 -12.52 8.82 11.90
C ALA A 171 -12.76 7.60 12.81
N ASN A 172 -13.90 7.57 13.48
CA ASN A 172 -14.31 6.48 14.36
C ASN A 172 -15.33 5.57 13.67
N THR A 173 -15.01 5.12 12.46
CA THR A 173 -15.89 4.27 11.65
C THR A 173 -15.07 3.22 10.93
N ALA A 174 -15.66 2.04 10.75
CA ALA A 174 -15.13 1.04 9.84
C ALA A 174 -15.23 1.53 8.40
N ALA A 175 -14.45 0.91 7.51
CA ALA A 175 -14.46 1.17 6.08
C ALA A 175 -14.29 -0.13 5.30
N THR A 176 -14.79 -0.15 4.07
CA THR A 176 -14.48 -1.23 3.12
C THR A 176 -13.19 -0.90 2.40
N LEU A 177 -12.25 -1.83 2.37
CA LEU A 177 -11.01 -1.71 1.61
C LEU A 177 -11.13 -2.47 0.28
N SER A 178 -10.68 -1.83 -0.79
CA SER A 178 -10.38 -2.47 -2.08
C SER A 178 -8.94 -2.15 -2.47
N THR A 179 -8.12 -3.16 -2.75
CA THR A 179 -6.71 -2.96 -3.09
C THR A 179 -6.27 -3.82 -4.26
N TRP A 180 -5.36 -3.28 -5.08
CA TRP A 180 -4.70 -4.01 -6.16
C TRP A 180 -3.27 -4.36 -5.77
N ILE A 181 -2.90 -5.64 -5.82
CA ILE A 181 -1.57 -6.14 -5.43
C ILE A 181 -0.96 -6.94 -6.57
N ARG A 182 0.30 -6.67 -6.90
CA ARG A 182 1.02 -7.37 -7.99
C ARG A 182 1.02 -8.89 -7.77
N VAL A 183 0.82 -9.65 -8.83
CA VAL A 183 0.90 -11.13 -8.78
C VAL A 183 2.33 -11.59 -8.47
N ARG A 184 3.33 -10.89 -9.03
CA ARG A 184 4.76 -11.25 -8.95
C ARG A 184 5.60 -10.12 -8.35
N GLY A 185 6.72 -10.49 -7.75
CA GLY A 185 7.67 -9.58 -7.13
C GLY A 185 7.26 -9.15 -5.73
N VAL A 186 7.76 -7.99 -5.28
CA VAL A 186 7.44 -7.45 -3.96
C VAL A 186 5.96 -7.02 -3.94
N ARG A 187 5.19 -7.58 -3.01
CA ARG A 187 3.73 -7.41 -2.89
C ARG A 187 3.31 -6.10 -2.21
N VAL A 188 3.89 -4.96 -2.60
CA VAL A 188 3.36 -3.66 -2.16
C VAL A 188 2.07 -3.37 -2.94
N PRO A 189 0.99 -2.91 -2.29
CA PRO A 189 -0.22 -2.46 -2.98
C PRO A 189 0.05 -1.36 -4.01
N LEU A 190 -0.53 -1.51 -5.20
CA LEU A 190 -0.49 -0.53 -6.30
C LEU A 190 -1.35 0.69 -5.99
N ARG A 191 -2.57 0.40 -5.51
CA ARG A 191 -3.55 1.38 -5.03
C ARG A 191 -4.47 0.69 -4.04
N THR A 192 -4.68 1.33 -2.90
CA THR A 192 -5.67 0.94 -1.91
C THR A 192 -6.74 2.01 -1.86
N VAL A 193 -8.01 1.64 -1.77
CA VAL A 193 -9.13 2.56 -1.61
C VAL A 193 -9.89 2.15 -0.36
N LEU A 194 -10.11 3.10 0.54
CA LEU A 194 -11.03 2.97 1.66
C LEU A 194 -12.35 3.64 1.28
N GLU A 195 -13.45 2.93 1.40
CA GLU A 195 -14.80 3.43 1.21
C GLU A 195 -15.51 3.50 2.56
N PHE A 196 -15.96 4.70 2.91
CA PHE A 196 -16.60 4.98 4.19
C PHE A 196 -18.12 4.93 4.07
N PRO A 197 -18.83 4.60 5.17
CA PRO A 197 -20.28 4.80 5.24
C PRO A 197 -20.62 6.25 4.86
N GLY A 198 -21.52 6.42 3.88
CA GLY A 198 -21.85 7.73 3.30
C GLY A 198 -21.20 8.01 1.94
N GLY A 199 -20.40 7.07 1.40
CA GLY A 199 -19.92 7.08 0.01
C GLY A 199 -18.63 7.89 -0.23
N GLY A 200 -18.06 8.48 0.82
CA GLY A 200 -16.73 9.08 0.73
C GLY A 200 -15.65 8.02 0.53
N THR A 201 -14.65 8.30 -0.29
CA THR A 201 -13.53 7.39 -0.53
C THR A 201 -12.19 8.05 -0.31
N LEU A 202 -11.24 7.31 0.26
CA LEU A 202 -9.84 7.71 0.40
C LEU A 202 -8.96 6.72 -0.37
N GLY A 203 -8.43 7.17 -1.51
CA GLY A 203 -7.36 6.50 -2.24
C GLY A 203 -6.01 6.71 -1.55
N ILE A 204 -5.29 5.61 -1.37
CA ILE A 204 -3.96 5.53 -0.75
C ILE A 204 -3.02 4.88 -1.75
N GLN A 205 -1.91 5.56 -2.05
CA GLN A 205 -0.79 5.00 -2.80
C GLN A 205 0.48 5.20 -2.00
N VAL A 206 1.26 4.12 -1.88
CA VAL A 206 2.55 4.11 -1.18
C VAL A 206 3.57 3.48 -2.13
N ALA A 207 4.48 4.29 -2.62
CA ALA A 207 5.60 3.84 -3.46
C ALA A 207 6.91 4.04 -2.70
N ARG A 208 7.95 3.25 -2.98
CA ARG A 208 9.29 3.58 -2.46
C ARG A 208 9.73 4.92 -3.03
N SER A 209 10.22 5.81 -2.17
CA SER A 209 10.78 7.08 -2.64
C SER A 209 12.12 6.82 -3.33
N THR A 210 12.37 7.51 -4.43
CA THR A 210 13.67 7.57 -5.11
C THR A 210 14.57 8.68 -4.55
N THR A 211 14.03 9.54 -3.69
CA THR A 211 14.78 10.61 -3.03
C THR A 211 15.54 10.03 -1.84
N PRO A 212 16.87 10.21 -1.76
CA PRO A 212 17.64 9.74 -0.61
C PRO A 212 17.13 10.41 0.68
N ALA A 213 17.09 9.65 1.77
CA ALA A 213 16.83 10.18 3.10
C ALA A 213 17.69 11.43 3.32
N ASN A 214 17.07 12.59 3.58
CA ASN A 214 17.79 13.84 3.83
C ASN A 214 18.79 13.62 4.97
N THR A 215 20.06 13.40 4.64
CA THR A 215 21.17 13.68 5.56
C THR A 215 21.22 15.18 5.70
N THR A 216 20.54 15.71 6.70
CA THR A 216 20.84 17.03 7.25
C THR A 216 22.23 16.95 7.89
N THR A 217 23.27 16.97 7.06
CA THR A 217 24.60 17.31 7.51
C THR A 217 24.53 18.79 7.87
N GLY A 218 24.49 19.08 9.16
CA GLY A 218 24.82 20.40 9.68
C GLY A 218 26.22 20.74 9.19
N GLN A 219 26.30 21.48 8.08
CA GLN A 219 27.52 22.14 7.68
C GLN A 219 27.65 23.39 8.55
N ALA A 220 28.14 23.17 9.77
CA ALA A 220 28.71 24.22 10.59
C ALA A 220 29.81 24.90 9.77
N ASN A 221 29.66 26.20 9.59
CA ASN A 221 30.65 27.07 8.98
C ASN A 221 31.68 27.45 10.07
N PRO A 222 32.93 26.99 10.06
CA PRO A 222 33.96 27.64 10.85
C PRO A 222 34.39 28.94 10.14
N LYS A 223 34.46 30.00 10.94
CA LYS A 223 34.96 31.33 10.59
C LYS A 223 36.38 31.30 10.04
#